data_AF-A0A6N9ZI26-F1
#
_entry.id   AF-A0A6N9ZI26-F1
#
_cell.length_a   1.000
_cell.length_b   1.000
_cell.length_c   1.000
_cell.angle_alpha   90.00
_cell.angle_beta   90.00
_cell.angle_gamma   90.00
#
_symmetry.space_group_name_H-M   'P 1'
#
loop_
_entity.id
_entity.type
_entity.pdbx_description
1 polymer ?
#
loop_
_entity_poly.entity_id
_entity_poly.type
_entity_poly.pdbx_seq_one_letter_code
_entity_poly.pdbx_strand_id
1 'polypeptide(L)'
;MFFLRRTETRRTAMSHAARSAPDEQPLLSMGFLLRTMAVIAVLAVLTIAISIGGRWFGRHISLAGNTDSTAEIKLAIGRDTVKFPENAIRFPSQRHEGFAERVDLYLTWPEMQGYGKENHLRFDDIAQSSALIFLQITQSTMSRDMSGRLEPIYSHLLEGPAEPFRNGLTLHRLRADAGYGDEVLLTAPVKGGPDYVVRCILPSAPDKAAGGDCQRDIKVGRDLSVLYRFSSSHLDDWEHIDAAIRTFVGARLVNRSATTP
;
A
#
# COMPACT_ATOMS: atom_id res chain seq x y z
N MET A 1 46.72 16.51 -95.63
CA MET A 1 46.84 17.31 -96.86
C MET A 1 45.43 17.63 -97.33
N PHE A 2 45.06 18.92 -97.37
CA PHE A 2 43.95 19.53 -98.14
C PHE A 2 42.52 19.00 -97.85
N PHE A 3 41.42 19.75 -97.93
CA PHE A 3 41.06 21.17 -97.94
C PHE A 3 39.55 21.16 -98.31
N LEU A 4 38.75 22.12 -97.80
CA LEU A 4 37.49 22.63 -98.43
C LEU A 4 36.33 21.61 -98.55
N ARG A 5 35.03 21.95 -98.56
CA ARG A 5 34.26 23.19 -98.66
C ARG A 5 32.81 22.85 -98.26
N ARG A 6 32.14 23.82 -97.61
CA ARG A 6 30.79 24.33 -97.92
C ARG A 6 30.06 23.66 -99.11
N THR A 7 28.76 23.33 -99.08
CA THR A 7 27.61 24.24 -98.84
C THR A 7 26.28 23.45 -98.83
N GLU A 8 25.30 24.02 -98.11
CA GLU A 8 23.84 24.08 -98.40
C GLU A 8 22.86 22.90 -98.13
N THR A 9 22.03 23.13 -97.11
CA THR A 9 20.55 23.13 -97.09
C THR A 9 19.78 22.41 -98.21
N ARG A 10 18.90 21.45 -97.86
CA ARG A 10 17.47 21.69 -97.53
C ARG A 10 16.78 20.40 -97.04
N ARG A 11 15.81 20.60 -96.16
CA ARG A 11 14.92 19.65 -95.48
C ARG A 11 14.20 18.66 -96.41
N THR A 12 14.07 17.42 -95.93
CA THR A 12 12.76 16.75 -95.87
C THR A 12 12.69 15.89 -94.61
N ALA A 13 11.68 16.17 -93.79
CA ALA A 13 11.35 15.46 -92.57
C ALA A 13 10.33 14.35 -92.85
N MET A 14 10.50 13.20 -92.19
CA MET A 14 9.45 12.25 -91.79
C MET A 14 10.09 11.42 -90.66
N SER A 15 10.06 11.90 -89.42
CA SER A 15 9.00 11.68 -88.44
C SER A 15 8.70 10.19 -88.23
N HIS A 16 9.49 9.56 -87.36
CA HIS A 16 9.03 8.42 -86.58
C HIS A 16 8.90 8.88 -85.14
N ALA A 17 7.66 8.88 -84.67
CA ALA A 17 7.24 9.36 -83.37
C ALA A 17 7.97 8.60 -82.25
N ALA A 18 8.80 9.32 -81.49
CA ALA A 18 9.17 8.88 -80.16
C ALA A 18 7.90 8.97 -79.30
N ARG A 19 7.35 7.82 -78.92
CA ARG A 19 6.35 7.74 -77.85
C ARG A 19 7.02 8.26 -76.58
N SER A 20 6.62 9.44 -76.13
CA SER A 20 6.99 9.94 -74.81
C SER A 20 6.49 8.95 -73.77
N ALA A 21 7.41 8.29 -73.05
CA ALA A 21 7.06 7.62 -71.81
C ALA A 21 6.44 8.65 -70.86
N PRO A 22 5.42 8.30 -70.07
CA PRO A 22 4.88 9.22 -69.08
C PRO A 22 5.99 9.56 -68.09
N ASP A 23 6.22 10.84 -67.88
CA ASP A 23 7.08 11.38 -66.83
C ASP A 23 6.49 10.93 -65.49
N GLU A 24 7.02 9.84 -64.90
CA GLU A 24 6.66 9.38 -63.57
C GLU A 24 7.17 10.40 -62.55
N GLN A 25 6.42 11.49 -62.38
CA GLN A 25 6.70 12.44 -61.32
C GLN A 25 6.50 11.73 -59.98
N PRO A 26 7.52 11.67 -59.11
CA PRO A 26 7.36 11.05 -57.81
C PRO A 26 6.28 11.83 -57.06
N LEU A 27 5.14 11.16 -56.82
CA LEU A 27 3.94 11.72 -56.20
C LEU A 27 4.19 12.29 -54.80
N LEU A 28 5.34 11.97 -54.19
CA LEU A 28 5.76 12.44 -52.87
C LEU A 28 7.17 13.03 -52.93
N SER A 29 7.32 14.28 -52.49
CA SER A 29 8.62 14.95 -52.43
C SER A 29 9.57 14.29 -51.43
N MET A 30 10.86 14.22 -51.75
CA MET A 30 11.90 13.67 -50.84
C MET A 30 11.91 14.37 -49.47
N GLY A 31 11.64 15.69 -49.43
CA GLY A 31 11.52 16.45 -48.19
C GLY A 31 10.32 16.03 -47.33
N PHE A 32 9.20 15.65 -47.95
CA PHE A 32 8.04 15.10 -47.25
C PHE A 32 8.34 13.71 -46.67
N LEU A 33 9.04 12.85 -47.42
CA LEU A 33 9.49 11.53 -46.95
C LEU A 33 10.47 11.64 -45.77
N LEU A 34 11.44 12.56 -45.83
CA LEU A 34 12.38 12.76 -44.72
C LEU A 34 11.70 13.28 -43.44
N ARG A 35 10.74 14.22 -43.57
CA ARG A 35 9.98 14.74 -42.43
C ARG A 35 9.09 13.67 -41.79
N THR A 36 8.39 12.89 -42.61
CA THR A 36 7.54 11.79 -42.11
C THR A 36 8.37 10.70 -41.42
N MET A 37 9.52 10.32 -41.99
CA MET A 37 10.45 9.39 -41.33
C MET A 37 10.99 9.94 -40.01
N ALA A 38 11.31 11.23 -39.94
CA ALA A 38 11.75 11.87 -38.70
C ALA A 38 10.64 11.83 -37.62
N VAL A 39 9.39 12.12 -37.98
CA VAL A 39 8.24 12.03 -37.06
C VAL A 39 8.04 10.59 -36.57
N ILE A 40 8.11 9.60 -37.46
CA ILE A 40 8.00 8.18 -37.10
C ILE A 40 9.14 7.77 -36.17
N ALA A 41 10.36 8.19 -36.44
CA ALA A 41 11.52 7.92 -35.59
C ALA A 41 11.34 8.52 -34.18
N VAL A 42 10.86 9.76 -34.08
CA VAL A 42 10.58 10.41 -32.80
C VAL A 42 9.49 9.65 -32.02
N LEU A 43 8.39 9.26 -32.69
CA LEU A 43 7.32 8.48 -32.07
C LEU A 43 7.82 7.10 -31.61
N ALA A 44 8.69 6.44 -32.38
CA ALA A 44 9.29 5.17 -32.01
C ALA A 44 10.17 5.31 -30.77
N VAL A 45 11.02 6.35 -30.71
CA VAL A 45 11.86 6.65 -29.53
C VAL A 45 11.00 6.94 -28.30
N LEU A 46 9.96 7.77 -28.44
CA LEU A 46 9.01 8.04 -27.35
C LEU A 46 8.32 6.77 -26.86
N THR A 47 7.88 5.90 -27.78
CA THR A 47 7.25 4.63 -27.44
C THR A 47 8.20 3.72 -26.65
N ILE A 48 9.46 3.64 -27.07
CA ILE A 48 10.49 2.88 -26.35
C ILE A 48 10.74 3.49 -24.97
N ALA A 49 10.86 4.81 -24.86
CA ALA A 49 11.07 5.51 -23.60
C ALA A 49 9.91 5.29 -22.61
N ILE A 50 8.66 5.41 -23.08
CA ILE A 50 7.46 5.13 -22.28
C ILE A 50 7.39 3.64 -21.90
N SER A 51 7.76 2.73 -22.79
CA SER A 51 7.74 1.29 -22.51
C SER A 51 8.78 0.90 -21.45
N ILE A 52 10.00 1.45 -21.54
CA ILE A 52 11.07 1.20 -20.56
C ILE A 52 10.71 1.86 -19.22
N GLY A 53 10.30 3.13 -19.25
CA GLY A 53 9.83 3.85 -18.05
C GLY A 53 8.67 3.11 -17.39
N GLY A 54 7.66 2.73 -18.17
CA GLY A 54 6.48 1.99 -17.71
C GLY A 54 6.80 0.64 -17.09
N ARG A 55 7.81 -0.10 -17.58
CA ARG A 55 8.24 -1.36 -16.94
C ARG A 55 9.02 -1.13 -15.65
N TRP A 56 9.82 -0.07 -15.58
CA TRP A 56 10.60 0.26 -14.38
C TRP A 56 9.68 0.80 -13.26
N PHE A 57 8.85 1.80 -13.56
CA PHE A 57 7.81 2.28 -12.66
C PHE A 57 6.77 1.20 -12.37
N GLY A 58 6.39 0.40 -13.38
CA GLY A 58 5.43 -0.69 -13.25
C GLY A 58 5.87 -1.78 -12.29
N ARG A 59 7.16 -2.10 -12.17
CA ARG A 59 7.66 -3.06 -11.16
C ARG A 59 7.54 -2.53 -9.73
N HIS A 60 7.72 -1.22 -9.52
CA HIS A 60 7.49 -0.60 -8.20
C HIS A 60 6.01 -0.41 -7.89
N ILE A 61 5.18 -0.18 -8.91
CA ILE A 61 3.72 -0.11 -8.79
C ILE A 61 3.10 -1.51 -8.62
N SER A 62 3.66 -2.54 -9.26
CA SER A 62 3.15 -3.92 -9.25
C SER A 62 3.25 -4.59 -7.89
N LEU A 63 4.18 -4.15 -7.04
CA LEU A 63 4.23 -4.59 -5.64
C LEU A 63 3.47 -3.63 -4.72
N ALA A 64 2.98 -2.49 -5.21
CA ALA A 64 2.36 -1.44 -4.39
C ALA A 64 3.20 -1.02 -3.15
N GLY A 65 4.54 -1.16 -3.24
CA GLY A 65 5.46 -0.94 -2.12
C GLY A 65 5.73 -2.17 -1.22
N ASN A 66 5.11 -3.32 -1.49
CA ASN A 66 5.36 -4.58 -0.80
C ASN A 66 6.76 -5.15 -1.13
N THR A 67 7.25 -6.04 -0.27
CA THR A 67 8.53 -6.76 -0.42
C THR A 67 8.37 -8.16 0.18
N ASP A 68 8.99 -9.18 -0.41
CA ASP A 68 9.06 -10.54 0.15
C ASP A 68 10.32 -10.75 1.04
N SER A 69 11.12 -9.69 1.23
CA SER A 69 12.30 -9.70 2.09
C SER A 69 11.94 -9.90 3.56
N THR A 70 12.52 -10.93 4.18
CA THR A 70 12.41 -11.17 5.63
C THR A 70 13.63 -10.64 6.40
N ALA A 71 14.40 -9.73 5.80
CA ALA A 71 15.52 -9.10 6.48
C ALA A 71 15.00 -8.31 7.69
N GLU A 72 15.64 -8.50 8.84
CA GLU A 72 15.24 -7.83 10.08
C GLU A 72 15.73 -6.39 10.12
N ILE A 73 14.81 -5.44 10.28
CA ILE A 73 15.08 -4.01 10.48
C ILE A 73 14.96 -3.67 11.95
N LYS A 74 16.04 -3.17 12.54
CA LYS A 74 16.07 -2.71 13.92
C LYS A 74 15.71 -1.23 14.00
N LEU A 75 14.66 -0.94 14.78
CA LEU A 75 14.14 0.40 15.01
C LEU A 75 14.23 0.74 16.49
N ALA A 76 14.71 1.94 16.80
CA ALA A 76 14.63 2.54 18.12
C ALA A 76 13.45 3.52 18.15
N ILE A 77 12.45 3.23 18.99
CA ILE A 77 11.22 4.02 19.15
C ILE A 77 11.07 4.37 20.62
N GLY A 78 11.18 5.66 20.95
CA GLY A 78 11.27 6.12 22.33
C GLY A 78 12.43 5.44 23.05
N ARG A 79 12.14 4.77 24.18
CA ARG A 79 13.14 4.04 24.96
C ARG A 79 13.33 2.58 24.52
N ASP A 80 12.54 2.06 23.61
CA ASP A 80 12.60 0.64 23.24
C ASP A 80 13.23 0.44 21.87
N THR A 81 13.79 -0.75 21.69
CA THR A 81 14.35 -1.19 20.42
C THR A 81 13.62 -2.45 19.99
N VAL A 82 13.11 -2.44 18.77
CA VAL A 82 12.34 -3.51 18.15
C VAL A 82 13.02 -3.97 16.87
N LYS A 83 12.80 -5.22 16.47
CA LYS A 83 13.23 -5.75 15.17
C LYS A 83 12.04 -6.30 14.42
N PHE A 84 11.77 -5.84 13.22
CA PHE A 84 10.69 -6.38 12.38
C PHE A 84 11.25 -6.80 11.02
N PRO A 85 10.73 -7.88 10.41
CA PRO A 85 11.11 -8.22 9.06
C PRO A 85 10.56 -7.18 8.08
N GLU A 86 11.34 -6.84 7.04
CA GLU A 86 10.97 -5.82 6.04
C GLU A 86 9.59 -6.03 5.42
N ASN A 87 9.22 -7.30 5.16
CA ASN A 87 7.94 -7.68 4.58
C ASN A 87 6.72 -7.47 5.51
N ALA A 88 6.94 -7.24 6.81
CA ALA A 88 5.88 -6.82 7.72
C ALA A 88 5.73 -5.29 7.77
N ILE A 89 6.77 -4.54 7.39
CA ILE A 89 6.75 -3.07 7.41
C ILE A 89 5.99 -2.54 6.20
N ARG A 90 4.89 -1.84 6.46
CA ARG A 90 3.92 -1.40 5.45
C ARG A 90 4.51 -0.41 4.46
N PHE A 91 5.24 0.58 4.96
CA PHE A 91 5.73 1.67 4.12
C PHE A 91 7.22 1.50 3.82
N PRO A 92 7.65 1.52 2.54
CA PRO A 92 9.06 1.42 2.17
C PRO A 92 9.95 2.46 2.86
N SER A 93 9.42 3.67 3.10
CA SER A 93 10.13 4.74 3.80
C SER A 93 10.45 4.45 5.27
N GLN A 94 9.84 3.42 5.87
CA GLN A 94 10.10 2.97 7.24
C GLN A 94 11.05 1.76 7.31
N ARG A 95 11.52 1.24 6.17
CA ARG A 95 12.42 0.07 6.09
C ARG A 95 13.88 0.50 6.16
N HIS A 96 14.27 1.12 7.26
CA HIS A 96 15.65 1.50 7.51
C HIS A 96 16.02 1.27 8.97
N GLU A 97 17.30 1.02 9.24
CA GLU A 97 17.81 0.92 10.59
C GLU A 97 17.80 2.29 11.30
N GLY A 98 17.72 2.27 12.64
CA GLY A 98 17.97 3.45 13.47
C GLY A 98 16.74 4.00 14.19
N PHE A 99 16.73 5.31 14.45
CA PHE A 99 15.65 5.96 15.16
C PHE A 99 14.42 6.15 14.28
N ALA A 100 13.25 5.90 14.84
CA ALA A 100 11.97 6.16 14.22
C ALA A 100 10.97 6.65 15.26
N GLU A 101 10.12 7.60 14.88
CA GLU A 101 8.99 8.03 15.74
C GLU A 101 7.86 6.99 15.73
N ARG A 102 7.76 6.25 14.63
CA ARG A 102 6.67 5.31 14.34
C ARG A 102 7.10 4.26 13.32
N VAL A 103 6.55 3.06 13.47
CA VAL A 103 6.53 2.04 12.41
C VAL A 103 5.12 1.52 12.21
N ASP A 104 4.72 1.41 10.95
CA ASP A 104 3.43 0.84 10.55
C ASP A 104 3.66 -0.55 9.96
N LEU A 105 2.93 -1.53 10.48
CA LEU A 105 2.95 -2.92 10.02
C LEU A 105 1.56 -3.30 9.49
N TYR A 106 1.55 -4.27 8.59
CA TYR A 106 0.35 -5.06 8.31
C TYR A 106 0.74 -6.54 8.39
N LEU A 107 -0.18 -7.38 8.84
CA LEU A 107 0.05 -8.81 9.00
C LEU A 107 -1.19 -9.58 8.60
N THR A 108 -1.02 -10.79 8.10
CA THR A 108 -2.15 -11.70 7.90
C THR A 108 -2.74 -12.14 9.23
N TRP A 109 -4.06 -12.38 9.26
CA TRP A 109 -4.74 -13.07 10.35
C TRP A 109 -5.30 -14.42 9.89
N PRO A 110 -5.07 -15.54 10.60
CA PRO A 110 -4.48 -15.67 11.94
C PRO A 110 -2.95 -15.84 11.98
N GLU A 111 -2.28 -15.90 10.83
CA GLU A 111 -0.89 -16.39 10.79
C GLU A 111 0.14 -15.38 11.30
N MET A 112 -0.22 -14.10 11.40
CA MET A 112 0.65 -12.99 11.81
C MET A 112 1.90 -12.86 10.93
N GLN A 113 1.75 -13.05 9.63
CA GLN A 113 2.84 -13.02 8.64
C GLN A 113 2.81 -11.74 7.80
N GLY A 114 3.99 -11.25 7.42
CA GLY A 114 4.13 -10.16 6.45
C GLY A 114 3.81 -10.62 5.02
N TYR A 115 4.07 -9.73 4.07
CA TYR A 115 3.89 -10.00 2.65
C TYR A 115 4.79 -11.16 2.18
N GLY A 116 4.22 -12.06 1.38
CA GLY A 116 4.87 -13.20 0.79
C GLY A 116 4.20 -13.58 -0.53
N LYS A 117 4.86 -14.41 -1.34
CA LYS A 117 4.34 -14.79 -2.66
C LYS A 117 3.10 -15.67 -2.55
N GLU A 118 3.02 -16.47 -1.51
CA GLU A 118 1.91 -17.37 -1.21
C GLU A 118 0.65 -16.63 -0.72
N ASN A 119 0.81 -15.47 -0.08
CA ASN A 119 -0.28 -14.72 0.53
C ASN A 119 -0.52 -13.33 -0.10
N HIS A 120 0.19 -12.98 -1.18
CA HIS A 120 0.18 -11.65 -1.83
C HIS A 120 -1.21 -11.10 -2.12
N LEU A 121 -2.16 -11.96 -2.55
CA LEU A 121 -3.53 -11.54 -2.84
C LEU A 121 -4.23 -10.86 -1.66
N ARG A 122 -3.89 -11.23 -0.42
CA ARG A 122 -4.47 -10.62 0.79
C ARG A 122 -3.99 -9.19 1.01
N PHE A 123 -2.83 -8.83 0.46
CA PHE A 123 -2.23 -7.50 0.55
C PHE A 123 -2.53 -6.63 -0.68
N ASP A 124 -2.61 -7.26 -1.84
CA ASP A 124 -2.77 -6.58 -3.13
C ASP A 124 -4.26 -6.29 -3.45
N ASP A 125 -5.20 -7.07 -2.90
CA ASP A 125 -6.63 -6.87 -3.07
C ASP A 125 -7.28 -6.18 -1.85
N ILE A 126 -7.84 -4.99 -2.08
CA ILE A 126 -8.54 -4.20 -1.06
C ILE A 126 -9.76 -4.97 -0.49
N ALA A 127 -10.41 -5.81 -1.31
CA ALA A 127 -11.54 -6.63 -0.88
C ALA A 127 -11.13 -7.71 0.14
N GLN A 128 -9.85 -8.08 0.17
CA GLN A 128 -9.29 -9.05 1.11
C GLN A 128 -8.69 -8.39 2.36
N SER A 129 -8.79 -7.05 2.50
CA SER A 129 -8.22 -6.31 3.63
C SER A 129 -8.79 -6.73 5.00
N SER A 130 -9.98 -7.35 5.03
CA SER A 130 -10.54 -7.92 6.25
C SER A 130 -9.68 -9.03 6.84
N ALA A 131 -8.85 -9.70 6.01
CA ALA A 131 -7.92 -10.74 6.44
C ALA A 131 -6.61 -10.17 6.99
N LEU A 132 -6.44 -8.85 7.09
CA LEU A 132 -5.24 -8.21 7.61
C LEU A 132 -5.48 -7.56 8.97
N ILE A 133 -4.43 -7.54 9.79
CA ILE A 133 -4.33 -6.71 10.99
C ILE A 133 -3.29 -5.64 10.73
N PHE A 134 -3.66 -4.39 11.00
CA PHE A 134 -2.79 -3.24 10.87
C PHE A 134 -2.28 -2.85 12.25
N LEU A 135 -0.97 -2.63 12.39
CA LEU A 135 -0.35 -2.22 13.64
C LEU A 135 0.38 -0.91 13.40
N GLN A 136 0.19 0.05 14.29
CA GLN A 136 0.94 1.27 14.35
C GLN A 136 1.63 1.32 15.71
N ILE A 137 2.96 1.28 15.69
CA ILE A 137 3.78 1.25 16.90
C ILE A 137 4.49 2.60 17.02
N THR A 138 4.22 3.30 18.11
CA THR A 138 4.78 4.62 18.42
C THR A 138 5.35 4.65 19.83
N GLN A 139 6.09 5.71 20.13
CA GLN A 139 6.35 6.05 21.53
C GLN A 139 5.03 6.34 22.26
N SER A 140 4.97 5.95 23.53
CA SER A 140 3.86 6.20 24.43
C SER A 140 3.79 7.67 24.82
N THR A 141 2.74 8.36 24.37
CA THR A 141 2.43 9.73 24.82
C THR A 141 1.42 9.78 25.96
N MET A 142 0.61 8.72 26.12
CA MET A 142 -0.34 8.56 27.22
C MET A 142 0.16 7.53 28.24
N SER A 143 -0.16 7.72 29.51
CA SER A 143 0.19 6.77 30.58
C SER A 143 -0.65 5.50 30.56
N ARG A 144 -1.87 5.56 30.03
CA ARG A 144 -2.85 4.48 30.00
C ARG A 144 -3.18 4.07 28.56
N ASP A 145 -3.35 2.77 28.35
CA ASP A 145 -3.90 2.21 27.11
C ASP A 145 -5.44 2.29 27.10
N MET A 146 -6.07 1.77 26.04
CA MET A 146 -7.52 1.88 25.87
C MET A 146 -8.30 1.28 27.05
N SER A 147 -7.84 0.16 27.62
CA SER A 147 -8.42 -0.46 28.82
C SER A 147 -8.29 0.45 30.04
N GLY A 148 -7.09 0.99 30.29
CA GLY A 148 -6.86 1.92 31.40
C GLY A 148 -7.64 3.23 31.28
N ARG A 149 -8.10 3.59 30.07
CA ARG A 149 -8.92 4.78 29.79
C ARG A 149 -10.43 4.55 29.91
N LEU A 150 -10.89 3.32 30.20
CA LEU A 150 -12.33 3.02 30.32
C LEU A 150 -13.02 3.91 31.36
N GLU A 151 -12.60 3.78 32.61
CA GLU A 151 -13.21 4.52 33.72
C GLU A 151 -12.94 6.03 33.69
N PRO A 152 -11.71 6.54 33.50
CA PRO A 152 -11.44 7.97 33.60
C PRO A 152 -11.83 8.80 32.37
N ILE A 153 -12.10 8.16 31.22
CA ILE A 153 -12.36 8.86 29.96
C ILE A 153 -13.62 8.31 29.30
N TYR A 154 -13.66 7.03 28.94
CA TYR A 154 -14.75 6.50 28.12
C TYR A 154 -16.10 6.48 28.85
N SER A 155 -16.13 6.21 30.16
CA SER A 155 -17.36 6.20 30.97
C SER A 155 -18.18 7.50 30.82
N HIS A 156 -17.51 8.64 30.72
CA HIS A 156 -18.13 9.97 30.56
C HIS A 156 -18.65 10.25 29.14
N LEU A 157 -18.32 9.37 28.20
CA LEU A 157 -18.68 9.47 26.78
C LEU A 157 -19.77 8.47 26.40
N LEU A 158 -20.16 7.56 27.31
CA LEU A 158 -21.19 6.57 27.06
C LEU A 158 -22.59 7.18 27.14
N GLU A 159 -23.51 6.64 26.35
CA GLU A 159 -24.92 7.00 26.35
C GLU A 159 -25.81 5.76 26.43
N GLY A 160 -26.84 5.84 27.27
CA GLY A 160 -27.82 4.76 27.44
C GLY A 160 -27.29 3.55 28.21
N PRO A 161 -28.12 2.50 28.33
CA PRO A 161 -27.72 1.27 29.00
C PRO A 161 -26.74 0.46 28.13
N ALA A 162 -25.84 -0.25 28.80
CA ALA A 162 -24.98 -1.24 28.17
C ALA A 162 -25.79 -2.45 27.69
N GLU A 163 -25.48 -2.96 26.51
CA GLU A 163 -26.21 -4.06 25.86
C GLU A 163 -25.32 -5.29 25.72
N PRO A 164 -25.80 -6.50 26.08
CA PRO A 164 -25.08 -7.73 25.75
C PRO A 164 -24.83 -7.82 24.24
N PHE A 165 -23.60 -8.17 23.88
CA PHE A 165 -23.18 -8.37 22.50
C PHE A 165 -22.58 -9.78 22.34
N ARG A 166 -22.24 -10.15 21.11
CA ARG A 166 -21.69 -11.48 20.80
C ARG A 166 -20.35 -11.71 21.53
N ASN A 167 -20.04 -12.98 21.78
CA ASN A 167 -18.72 -13.44 22.25
C ASN A 167 -18.25 -12.80 23.56
N GLY A 168 -19.18 -12.62 24.50
CA GLY A 168 -18.91 -12.08 25.84
C GLY A 168 -18.61 -10.58 25.86
N LEU A 169 -18.78 -9.90 24.72
CA LEU A 169 -18.66 -8.46 24.62
C LEU A 169 -19.95 -7.78 25.11
N THR A 170 -19.79 -6.58 25.61
CA THR A 170 -20.85 -5.66 25.98
C THR A 170 -20.71 -4.43 25.10
N LEU A 171 -21.79 -4.03 24.44
CA LEU A 171 -21.86 -2.86 23.60
C LEU A 171 -22.28 -1.64 24.43
N HIS A 172 -21.50 -0.58 24.30
CA HIS A 172 -21.81 0.74 24.84
C HIS A 172 -21.87 1.73 23.69
N ARG A 173 -22.98 2.48 23.61
CA ARG A 173 -23.10 3.57 22.63
C ARG A 173 -22.28 4.76 23.12
N LEU A 174 -21.60 5.41 22.19
CA LEU A 174 -20.94 6.69 22.44
C LEU A 174 -21.92 7.81 22.15
N ARG A 175 -21.86 8.88 22.95
CA ARG A 175 -22.65 10.09 22.71
C ARG A 175 -22.31 10.68 21.34
N ALA A 176 -23.33 11.18 20.64
CA ALA A 176 -23.15 11.78 19.32
C ALA A 176 -22.19 13.00 19.31
N ASP A 177 -22.09 13.72 20.44
CA ASP A 177 -21.23 14.90 20.60
C ASP A 177 -19.81 14.57 21.13
N ALA A 178 -19.49 13.29 21.34
CA ALA A 178 -18.18 12.85 21.84
C ALA A 178 -17.07 12.86 20.77
N GLY A 179 -17.41 13.13 19.51
CA GLY A 179 -16.43 13.21 18.41
C GLY A 179 -15.99 11.85 17.85
N TYR A 180 -16.75 10.78 18.11
CA TYR A 180 -16.45 9.42 17.65
C TYR A 180 -17.33 8.95 16.47
N GLY A 181 -18.17 9.83 15.91
CA GLY A 181 -19.06 9.48 14.81
C GLY A 181 -20.02 8.33 15.19
N ASP A 182 -20.16 7.35 14.30
CA ASP A 182 -21.02 6.17 14.49
C ASP A 182 -20.30 4.99 15.17
N GLU A 183 -19.19 5.26 15.87
CA GLU A 183 -18.47 4.22 16.59
C GLU A 183 -19.19 3.80 17.87
N VAL A 184 -19.03 2.53 18.22
CA VAL A 184 -19.42 1.97 19.52
C VAL A 184 -18.17 1.57 20.31
N LEU A 185 -18.31 1.53 21.63
CA LEU A 185 -17.31 0.93 22.51
C LEU A 185 -17.75 -0.49 22.87
N LEU A 186 -16.92 -1.48 22.61
CA LEU A 186 -17.16 -2.86 23.03
C LEU A 186 -16.22 -3.21 24.17
N THR A 187 -16.74 -3.79 25.24
CA THR A 187 -15.95 -4.21 26.41
C THR A 187 -16.17 -5.67 26.76
N ALA A 188 -15.15 -6.37 27.24
CA ALA A 188 -15.31 -7.71 27.81
C ALA A 188 -14.42 -7.88 29.06
N PRO A 189 -14.91 -8.58 30.11
CA PRO A 189 -14.08 -8.87 31.27
C PRO A 189 -12.93 -9.80 30.87
N VAL A 190 -11.71 -9.46 31.26
CA VAL A 190 -10.51 -10.28 31.04
C VAL A 190 -10.02 -10.84 32.37
N LYS A 191 -9.75 -12.14 32.43
CA LYS A 191 -9.29 -12.78 33.66
C LYS A 191 -7.90 -12.27 34.06
N GLY A 192 -7.81 -11.66 35.24
CA GLY A 192 -6.53 -11.22 35.82
C GLY A 192 -5.98 -9.91 35.24
N GLY A 193 -6.80 -9.11 34.56
CA GLY A 193 -6.41 -7.83 34.00
C GLY A 193 -7.57 -6.84 33.93
N PRO A 194 -7.33 -5.62 33.44
CA PRO A 194 -8.41 -4.69 33.14
C PRO A 194 -9.25 -5.20 31.97
N ASP A 195 -10.51 -4.79 31.93
CA ASP A 195 -11.44 -5.16 30.86
C ASP A 195 -10.85 -4.87 29.48
N TYR A 196 -11.10 -5.77 28.54
CA TYR A 196 -10.88 -5.50 27.12
C TYR A 196 -11.78 -4.34 26.69
N VAL A 197 -11.24 -3.44 25.89
CA VAL A 197 -11.94 -2.24 25.39
C VAL A 197 -11.50 -1.99 23.96
N VAL A 198 -12.43 -2.06 23.01
CA VAL A 198 -12.18 -1.77 21.60
C VAL A 198 -13.23 -0.82 21.09
N ARG A 199 -12.83 0.10 20.21
CA ARG A 199 -13.76 0.95 19.46
C ARG A 199 -14.01 0.31 18.11
N CYS A 200 -15.26 0.24 17.67
CA CYS A 200 -15.60 -0.33 16.39
C CYS A 200 -16.66 0.49 15.66
N ILE A 201 -16.53 0.59 14.33
CA ILE A 201 -17.64 0.90 13.44
C ILE A 201 -18.28 -0.44 13.06
N LEU A 202 -19.52 -0.67 13.47
CA LEU A 202 -20.21 -1.92 13.14
C LEU A 202 -20.93 -1.79 11.79
N PRO A 203 -20.57 -2.61 10.78
CA PRO A 203 -21.22 -2.53 9.48
C PRO A 203 -22.67 -3.01 9.54
N SER A 204 -23.50 -2.46 8.65
CA SER A 204 -24.91 -2.87 8.50
C SER A 204 -25.09 -4.32 8.07
N ALA A 205 -24.08 -4.93 7.44
CA ALA A 205 -24.09 -6.31 7.01
C ALA A 205 -22.65 -6.91 7.07
N PRO A 206 -22.50 -8.23 7.34
CA PRO A 206 -21.18 -8.85 7.52
C PRO A 206 -20.24 -8.76 6.31
N ASP A 207 -20.79 -8.76 5.09
CA ASP A 207 -20.05 -8.63 3.83
C ASP A 207 -19.47 -7.23 3.60
N LYS A 208 -19.86 -6.25 4.42
CA LYS A 208 -19.35 -4.88 4.40
C LYS A 208 -18.27 -4.61 5.45
N ALA A 209 -17.84 -5.62 6.19
CA ALA A 209 -16.77 -5.46 7.18
C ALA A 209 -15.44 -5.15 6.47
N ALA A 210 -14.77 -4.07 6.87
CA ALA A 210 -13.49 -3.63 6.33
C ALA A 210 -12.35 -3.98 7.30
N GLY A 211 -11.11 -4.05 6.81
CA GLY A 211 -9.94 -4.42 7.64
C GLY A 211 -9.62 -3.50 8.83
N GLY A 212 -10.26 -2.33 8.93
CA GLY A 212 -9.97 -1.32 9.94
C GLY A 212 -11.16 -0.86 10.77
N ASP A 213 -12.24 -1.66 10.80
CA ASP A 213 -13.50 -1.35 11.50
C ASP A 213 -13.30 -1.18 13.00
N CYS A 214 -12.49 -2.07 13.60
CA CYS A 214 -12.18 -2.08 15.02
C CYS A 214 -10.77 -1.55 15.29
N GLN A 215 -10.61 -0.81 16.38
CA GLN A 215 -9.37 -0.18 16.77
C GLN A 215 -9.16 -0.21 18.29
N ARG A 216 -7.95 -0.59 18.71
CA ARG A 216 -7.53 -0.62 20.12
C ARG A 216 -6.05 -0.31 20.24
N ASP A 217 -5.66 0.44 21.29
CA ASP A 217 -4.26 0.60 21.68
C ASP A 217 -3.94 -0.13 22.98
N ILE A 218 -2.75 -0.72 23.02
CA ILE A 218 -2.17 -1.42 24.17
C ILE A 218 -0.74 -0.91 24.45
N LYS A 219 -0.30 -1.04 25.70
CA LYS A 219 1.13 -0.85 26.05
C LYS A 219 1.92 -2.14 25.87
N VAL A 220 3.12 -2.02 25.31
CA VAL A 220 4.10 -3.09 25.19
C VAL A 220 5.49 -2.53 25.49
N GLY A 221 6.38 -3.34 26.09
CA GLY A 221 7.72 -2.88 26.44
C GLY A 221 7.71 -1.84 27.55
N ARG A 222 8.69 -0.93 27.53
CA ARG A 222 8.85 0.14 28.53
C ARG A 222 8.17 1.43 28.12
N ASP A 223 8.02 1.67 26.82
CA ASP A 223 7.60 2.95 26.27
C ASP A 223 6.85 2.84 24.93
N LEU A 224 6.46 1.64 24.49
CA LEU A 224 5.71 1.49 23.23
C LEU A 224 4.21 1.48 23.44
N SER A 225 3.53 2.17 22.53
CA SER A 225 2.09 2.08 22.32
C SER A 225 1.85 1.37 21.00
N VAL A 226 1.06 0.30 21.01
CA VAL A 226 0.68 -0.45 19.81
C VAL A 226 -0.79 -0.18 19.56
N LEU A 227 -1.10 0.66 18.59
CA LEU A 227 -2.44 0.84 18.06
C LEU A 227 -2.66 -0.22 16.98
N TYR A 228 -3.63 -1.11 17.16
CA TYR A 228 -3.95 -2.10 16.15
C TYR A 228 -5.38 -1.95 15.66
N ARG A 229 -5.58 -2.33 14.40
CA ARG A 229 -6.87 -2.30 13.70
C ARG A 229 -7.12 -3.61 12.99
N PHE A 230 -8.35 -4.06 13.03
CA PHE A 230 -8.79 -5.32 12.43
C PHE A 230 -10.26 -5.22 12.03
N SER A 231 -10.72 -6.17 11.22
CA SER A 231 -12.12 -6.19 10.77
C SER A 231 -13.08 -6.62 11.86
N SER A 232 -14.28 -6.02 11.89
CA SER A 232 -15.32 -6.43 12.84
C SER A 232 -15.80 -7.86 12.62
N SER A 233 -15.50 -8.46 11.45
CA SER A 233 -15.76 -9.88 11.19
C SER A 233 -15.02 -10.80 12.17
N HIS A 234 -13.85 -10.37 12.66
CA HIS A 234 -13.00 -11.14 13.58
C HIS A 234 -13.23 -10.77 15.05
N LEU A 235 -14.32 -10.06 15.37
CA LEU A 235 -14.68 -9.80 16.76
C LEU A 235 -14.90 -11.08 17.56
N ASP A 236 -15.19 -12.21 16.91
CA ASP A 236 -15.30 -13.48 17.62
C ASP A 236 -13.97 -13.97 18.21
N ASP A 237 -12.86 -13.56 17.59
CA ASP A 237 -11.50 -13.94 17.95
C ASP A 237 -10.76 -12.81 18.69
N TRP A 238 -11.48 -11.84 19.27
CA TRP A 238 -10.89 -10.63 19.86
C TRP A 238 -9.80 -10.93 20.89
N GLU A 239 -10.00 -11.98 21.71
CA GLU A 239 -9.05 -12.40 22.75
C GLU A 239 -7.78 -12.98 22.12
N HIS A 240 -7.93 -13.80 21.08
CA HIS A 240 -6.81 -14.37 20.33
C HIS A 240 -6.02 -13.29 19.60
N ILE A 241 -6.71 -12.28 19.03
CA ILE A 241 -6.07 -11.14 18.37
C ILE A 241 -5.23 -10.33 19.36
N ASP A 242 -5.80 -9.94 20.51
CA ASP A 242 -5.08 -9.15 21.54
C ASP A 242 -3.84 -9.92 22.04
N ALA A 243 -3.99 -11.23 22.32
CA ALA A 243 -2.89 -12.08 22.75
C ALA A 243 -1.81 -12.29 21.66
N ALA A 244 -2.22 -12.50 20.41
CA ALA A 244 -1.30 -12.69 19.28
C ALA A 244 -0.49 -11.42 19.02
N ILE A 245 -1.10 -10.23 19.08
CA ILE A 245 -0.41 -8.95 18.89
C ILE A 245 0.58 -8.69 20.02
N ARG A 246 0.19 -8.92 21.28
CA ARG A 246 1.10 -8.80 22.44
C ARG A 246 2.30 -9.72 22.29
N THR A 247 2.06 -10.98 21.93
CA THR A 247 3.11 -11.98 21.73
C THR A 247 4.00 -11.60 20.56
N PHE A 248 3.40 -11.18 19.43
CA PHE A 248 4.11 -10.76 18.24
C PHE A 248 5.06 -9.61 18.59
N VAL A 249 4.55 -8.48 19.08
CA VAL A 249 5.39 -7.29 19.35
C VAL A 249 6.37 -7.56 20.50
N GLY A 250 5.93 -8.22 21.57
CA GLY A 250 6.78 -8.56 22.71
C GLY A 250 7.96 -9.46 22.33
N ALA A 251 7.77 -10.37 21.37
CA ALA A 251 8.85 -11.22 20.87
C ALA A 251 9.93 -10.42 20.11
N ARG A 252 9.56 -9.28 19.51
CA ARG A 252 10.45 -8.40 18.72
C ARG A 252 11.20 -7.36 19.54
N LEU A 253 10.91 -7.23 20.84
CA LEU A 253 11.66 -6.35 21.73
C LEU A 253 13.11 -6.88 21.91
N VAL A 254 14.08 -6.05 21.54
CA VAL A 254 15.52 -6.34 21.70
C VAL A 254 15.96 -6.10 23.14
N ASN A 255 15.44 -5.04 23.77
CA ASN A 255 15.74 -4.69 25.15
C ASN A 255 14.73 -5.36 26.10
N ARG A 256 14.70 -6.69 26.14
CA ARG A 256 13.99 -7.38 27.23
C ARG A 256 14.75 -7.07 28.52
N SER A 257 14.23 -6.14 29.32
CA SER A 257 14.64 -6.06 30.72
C SER A 257 14.21 -7.39 31.33
N ALA A 258 15.20 -8.20 31.74
CA ALA A 258 14.95 -9.37 32.57
C ALA A 258 14.44 -8.89 33.93
N THR A 259 13.14 -8.61 34.01
CA THR A 259 12.47 -8.56 35.30
C THR A 259 12.06 -10.00 35.61
N THR A 260 13.00 -10.76 36.14
CA THR A 260 12.72 -11.98 36.91
C THR A 260 12.04 -11.54 38.22
N PRO A 261 11.04 -12.30 38.71
CA PRO A 261 10.19 -11.94 39.85
C PRO A 261 10.92 -11.53 41.13
#